data_AF-A0A8W8LHM3-F1
#
_entry.id   AF-A0A8W8LHM3-F1
#
_cell.length_a   1.000
_cell.length_b   1.000
_cell.length_c   1.000
_cell.angle_alpha   90.00
_cell.angle_beta   90.00
_cell.angle_gamma   90.00
#
_symmetry.space_group_name_H-M   'P 1'
#
loop_
_entity.id
_entity.type
_entity.pdbx_description
1 polymer ?
#
loop_
_entity_poly.entity_id
_entity_poly.type
_entity_poly.pdbx_seq_one_letter_code
_entity_poly.pdbx_strand_id
1 'polypeptide(L)'
;MDVSSNWKQLQQDLGIQTKRKNVNQKVTATKEESQEDKEPEIWFDDVDEILLDRKIKHTEKCTSTHNPLVKVDSYGGLTKVVAMDCEMVGVGREGRESMLARVSIVNQHGHCVYDHFVRPMEEVVDYRTKVSGVRKHDLENGKEFAVVQKEVGEILQGRILVGHAIQHDLQVLYIGHPKKEIRDTSRYKRFRQVTNGRTPSLKKLSAQVLGVSVQEGEHNSVQDAQATMRLYTMYRKQWEKEIKEKTKPGRKNKSHKKKKMDNKNLTDSKTRVVTRETVIPSSLLERD
;
A
#
# COMPACT_ATOMS: atom_id res chain seq x y z
N MET A 1 -30.24 -37.96 -51.57
CA MET A 1 -29.02 -38.12 -52.37
C MET A 1 -27.88 -38.21 -51.37
N ASP A 2 -27.26 -39.38 -51.25
CA ASP A 2 -25.89 -39.46 -50.75
C ASP A 2 -25.27 -40.73 -51.33
N VAL A 3 -24.26 -40.53 -52.17
CA VAL A 3 -23.53 -41.56 -52.90
C VAL A 3 -22.05 -41.29 -52.68
N SER A 4 -21.49 -42.06 -51.75
CA SER A 4 -20.25 -42.83 -51.88
C SER A 4 -19.06 -42.17 -52.59
N SER A 5 -17.93 -42.06 -51.88
CA SER A 5 -16.71 -42.87 -52.14
C SER A 5 -15.37 -42.15 -51.88
N ASN A 6 -14.53 -42.84 -51.09
CA ASN A 6 -13.21 -43.30 -51.54
C ASN A 6 -12.03 -42.32 -51.70
N TRP A 7 -11.91 -41.31 -50.85
CA TRP A 7 -10.72 -40.43 -50.83
C TRP A 7 -9.42 -41.14 -50.37
N LYS A 8 -9.51 -42.20 -49.56
CA LYS A 8 -8.35 -42.92 -49.03
C LYS A 8 -7.66 -43.85 -50.02
N GLN A 9 -8.31 -44.21 -51.14
CA GLN A 9 -7.71 -45.05 -52.19
C GLN A 9 -6.85 -44.23 -53.17
N LEU A 10 -6.98 -42.90 -53.20
CA LEU A 10 -6.27 -42.04 -54.16
C LEU A 10 -4.83 -41.71 -53.75
N GLN A 11 -4.47 -41.87 -52.47
CA GLN A 11 -3.11 -41.57 -51.99
C GLN A 11 -2.11 -42.73 -52.20
N GLN A 12 -2.58 -43.92 -52.59
CA GLN A 12 -1.74 -45.10 -52.78
C GLN A 12 -1.32 -45.34 -54.23
N ASP A 13 -1.94 -44.66 -55.22
CA ASP A 13 -1.68 -44.88 -56.66
C ASP A 13 -0.71 -43.88 -57.32
N LEU A 14 -0.24 -42.85 -56.62
CA LEU A 14 0.66 -41.84 -57.21
C LEU A 14 2.05 -41.83 -56.58
N GLY A 15 2.63 -43.02 -56.42
CA GLY A 15 4.00 -43.19 -55.95
C GLY A 15 5.02 -42.47 -56.83
N ILE A 16 5.35 -41.21 -56.50
CA ILE A 16 6.53 -40.52 -57.03
C ILE A 16 7.14 -39.67 -55.91
N GLN A 17 8.27 -40.17 -55.41
CA GLN A 17 9.29 -39.37 -54.74
C GLN A 17 9.91 -38.38 -55.73
N THR A 18 10.32 -37.19 -55.28
CA THR A 18 11.68 -36.69 -55.56
C THR A 18 12.02 -35.45 -54.74
N LYS A 19 13.23 -35.48 -54.19
CA LYS A 19 13.92 -34.43 -53.44
C LYS A 19 14.66 -33.47 -54.39
N ARG A 20 15.08 -32.33 -53.80
CA ARG A 20 16.18 -31.39 -54.15
C ARG A 20 15.79 -30.26 -55.11
N LYS A 21 16.26 -29.00 -54.98
CA LYS A 21 17.33 -28.35 -54.17
C LYS A 21 17.12 -26.82 -54.21
N ASN A 22 17.62 -26.14 -53.17
CA ASN A 22 18.08 -24.74 -52.99
C ASN A 22 17.73 -23.64 -54.02
N VAL A 23 17.40 -22.42 -53.54
CA VAL A 23 18.30 -21.24 -53.44
C VAL A 23 17.52 -19.96 -53.03
N ASN A 24 18.12 -19.21 -52.10
CA ASN A 24 18.05 -17.76 -51.75
C ASN A 24 16.75 -17.03 -51.31
N GLN A 25 16.86 -16.43 -50.10
CA GLN A 25 16.65 -15.01 -49.72
C GLN A 25 15.51 -14.24 -50.43
N LYS A 26 14.59 -13.50 -49.79
CA LYS A 26 14.63 -12.64 -48.58
C LYS A 26 13.21 -12.04 -48.35
N VAL A 27 12.92 -11.54 -47.13
CA VAL A 27 11.80 -10.64 -46.74
C VAL A 27 10.43 -11.33 -46.52
N THR A 28 10.23 -12.01 -45.38
CA THR A 28 9.68 -11.50 -44.09
C THR A 28 8.22 -11.04 -44.15
N ALA A 29 7.31 -11.99 -43.95
CA ALA A 29 5.92 -11.75 -43.57
C ALA A 29 5.73 -12.10 -42.09
N THR A 30 4.99 -11.21 -41.44
CA THR A 30 4.68 -11.05 -40.02
C THR A 30 4.35 -12.34 -39.28
N LYS A 31 5.06 -12.55 -38.17
CA LYS A 31 4.78 -13.58 -37.15
C LYS A 31 3.92 -12.91 -36.08
N GLU A 32 2.69 -13.38 -35.91
CA GLU A 32 1.83 -12.99 -34.80
C GLU A 32 2.47 -13.48 -33.49
N GLU A 33 2.82 -12.52 -32.65
CA GLU A 33 3.37 -12.70 -31.31
C GLU A 33 2.21 -12.94 -30.34
N SER A 34 2.13 -14.14 -29.79
CA SER A 34 1.29 -14.44 -28.64
C SER A 34 1.92 -13.78 -27.40
N GLN A 35 1.34 -12.66 -26.98
CA GLN A 35 1.58 -12.04 -25.68
C GLN A 35 0.69 -12.73 -24.64
N GLU A 36 1.27 -13.26 -23.56
CA GLU A 36 0.55 -13.54 -22.32
C GLU A 36 1.50 -13.41 -21.10
N ASP A 37 1.38 -12.23 -20.48
CA ASP A 37 1.42 -11.86 -19.06
C ASP A 37 2.61 -12.27 -18.17
N LYS A 38 3.64 -11.40 -18.13
CA LYS A 38 4.54 -11.28 -16.98
C LYS A 38 4.12 -10.12 -16.08
N GLU A 39 3.38 -10.44 -15.02
CA GLU A 39 3.12 -9.55 -13.88
C GLU A 39 4.30 -9.55 -12.87
N PRO A 40 4.48 -8.48 -12.07
CA PRO A 40 5.79 -7.84 -11.96
C PRO A 40 6.73 -8.39 -10.89
N GLU A 41 7.87 -8.94 -11.31
CA GLU A 41 9.06 -9.10 -10.47
C GLU A 41 9.77 -7.74 -10.31
N ILE A 42 9.17 -6.79 -9.56
CA ILE A 42 9.77 -5.45 -9.37
C ILE A 42 10.21 -5.28 -7.92
N TRP A 43 11.31 -5.93 -7.55
CA TRP A 43 12.05 -5.54 -6.36
C TRP A 43 13.16 -4.58 -6.79
N PHE A 44 12.97 -3.27 -6.57
CA PHE A 44 14.02 -2.29 -6.85
C PHE A 44 15.12 -2.40 -5.79
N ASP A 45 16.10 -3.22 -6.12
CA ASP A 45 17.25 -3.58 -5.31
C ASP A 45 18.34 -2.51 -5.39
N ASP A 46 18.19 -1.44 -4.61
CA ASP A 46 19.33 -0.60 -4.20
C ASP A 46 19.36 -0.59 -2.66
N VAL A 47 19.47 -1.78 -2.04
CA VAL A 47 19.65 -1.91 -0.60
C VAL A 47 21.14 -2.01 -0.30
N ASP A 48 21.72 -0.94 0.27
CA ASP A 48 23.11 -0.94 0.74
C ASP A 48 23.36 -2.08 1.74
N GLU A 49 24.39 -2.86 1.47
CA GLU A 49 24.85 -4.06 2.19
C GLU A 49 25.23 -3.79 3.67
N ILE A 50 25.25 -2.52 4.09
CA ILE A 50 25.72 -2.02 5.39
C ILE A 50 24.66 -2.18 6.53
N LEU A 51 23.45 -2.65 6.25
CA LEU A 51 22.36 -2.73 7.25
C LEU A 51 22.21 -4.08 7.98
N LEU A 52 23.08 -5.07 7.74
CA LEU A 52 22.99 -6.40 8.35
C LEU A 52 23.74 -6.47 9.69
N ASP A 53 22.99 -6.51 10.81
CA ASP A 53 23.54 -6.85 12.13
C ASP A 53 23.91 -8.34 12.16
N ARG A 54 25.22 -8.62 12.24
CA ARG A 54 25.84 -9.95 12.11
C ARG A 54 25.66 -10.92 13.29
N LYS A 55 24.63 -10.73 14.12
CA LYS A 55 24.32 -11.64 15.23
C LYS A 55 22.86 -12.09 15.11
N ILE A 56 22.65 -13.25 14.50
CA ILE A 56 21.80 -14.37 14.96
C ILE A 56 21.72 -15.38 13.79
N LYS A 57 22.29 -16.57 14.00
CA LYS A 57 22.17 -17.72 13.10
C LYS A 57 20.94 -18.53 13.52
N HIS A 58 19.81 -18.36 12.85
CA HIS A 58 18.79 -19.39 12.71
C HIS A 58 17.92 -19.01 11.52
N THR A 59 18.06 -19.76 10.42
CA THR A 59 17.27 -19.62 9.21
C THR A 59 16.61 -20.96 8.96
N GLU A 60 15.31 -21.05 9.20
CA GLU A 60 14.48 -22.10 8.62
C GLU A 60 14.04 -21.64 7.22
N LYS A 61 14.17 -22.54 6.24
CA LYS A 61 13.95 -22.26 4.82
C LYS A 61 12.54 -22.72 4.44
N CYS A 62 11.66 -21.81 4.05
CA CYS A 62 10.31 -22.15 3.56
C CYS A 62 10.28 -22.26 2.03
N THR A 63 9.69 -23.35 1.53
CA THR A 63 9.49 -23.67 0.11
C THR A 63 8.24 -22.97 -0.46
N SER A 64 8.36 -22.43 -1.67
CA SER A 64 7.52 -21.40 -2.29
C SER A 64 6.17 -21.85 -2.88
N THR A 65 5.11 -21.13 -2.53
CA THR A 65 4.14 -20.57 -3.49
C THR A 65 4.55 -19.11 -3.74
N HIS A 66 4.52 -18.61 -4.98
CA HIS A 66 4.96 -17.24 -5.29
C HIS A 66 4.03 -16.20 -4.61
N ASN A 67 4.35 -15.78 -3.39
CA ASN A 67 3.69 -14.65 -2.74
C ASN A 67 4.34 -13.35 -3.26
N PRO A 68 3.64 -12.51 -4.04
CA PRO A 68 4.22 -11.30 -4.64
C PRO A 68 4.61 -10.21 -3.62
N LEU A 69 4.18 -10.38 -2.36
CA LEU A 69 4.48 -9.44 -1.27
C LEU A 69 5.77 -9.80 -0.52
N VAL A 70 6.37 -10.96 -0.79
CA VAL A 70 7.60 -11.44 -0.14
C VAL A 70 8.69 -11.62 -1.17
N LYS A 71 9.89 -11.07 -0.91
CA LYS A 71 11.06 -11.42 -1.72
C LYS A 71 11.59 -12.79 -1.29
N VAL A 72 11.32 -13.80 -2.10
CA VAL A 72 11.89 -15.16 -1.95
C VAL A 72 13.42 -15.10 -1.95
N ASP A 73 14.07 -16.02 -1.23
CA ASP A 73 15.54 -16.15 -1.10
C ASP A 73 16.29 -14.92 -0.53
N SER A 74 15.60 -14.02 0.17
CA SER A 74 16.21 -12.90 0.89
C SER A 74 16.37 -13.18 2.39
N TYR A 75 17.02 -12.26 3.12
CA TYR A 75 17.27 -12.39 4.55
C TYR A 75 15.94 -12.46 5.34
N GLY A 76 15.74 -13.54 6.10
CA GLY A 76 14.51 -13.80 6.86
C GLY A 76 14.46 -13.16 8.26
N GLY A 77 15.55 -12.61 8.77
CA GLY A 77 15.61 -12.05 10.13
C GLY A 77 15.15 -10.59 10.24
N LEU A 78 15.32 -10.01 11.42
CA LEU A 78 14.98 -8.59 11.68
C LEU A 78 15.87 -7.62 10.87
N THR A 79 15.22 -6.68 10.20
CA THR A 79 15.86 -5.57 9.46
C THR A 79 15.71 -4.24 10.21
N LYS A 80 16.35 -3.16 9.74
CA LYS A 80 16.18 -1.80 10.33
C LYS A 80 14.81 -1.17 10.03
N VAL A 81 14.09 -1.69 9.05
CA VAL A 81 12.72 -1.31 8.71
C VAL A 81 11.83 -2.52 8.95
N VAL A 82 10.73 -2.35 9.67
CA VAL A 82 9.72 -3.40 9.90
C VAL A 82 8.34 -2.83 9.62
N ALA A 83 7.42 -3.68 9.19
CA ALA A 83 6.01 -3.32 9.09
C ALA A 83 5.20 -4.14 10.10
N MET A 84 4.17 -3.53 10.65
CA MET A 84 3.31 -4.14 11.64
C MET A 84 1.85 -3.89 11.29
N ASP A 85 1.02 -4.89 11.58
CA ASP A 85 -0.44 -4.81 11.53
C ASP A 85 -1.03 -5.67 12.66
N CYS A 86 -2.14 -5.22 13.22
CA CYS A 86 -2.83 -5.88 14.31
C CYS A 86 -4.28 -6.18 13.94
N GLU A 87 -4.76 -7.35 14.36
CA GLU A 87 -6.18 -7.63 14.43
C GLU A 87 -6.70 -7.33 15.84
N MET A 88 -7.93 -6.82 15.90
CA MET A 88 -8.56 -6.44 17.16
C MET A 88 -9.93 -7.08 17.34
N VAL A 89 -10.28 -7.33 18.59
CA VAL A 89 -11.60 -7.74 19.04
C VAL A 89 -12.28 -6.62 19.85
N GLY A 90 -13.59 -6.71 19.97
CA GLY A 90 -14.44 -5.80 20.73
C GLY A 90 -14.61 -6.22 22.19
N VAL A 91 -14.29 -5.32 23.10
CA VAL A 91 -14.49 -5.45 24.56
C VAL A 91 -15.31 -4.28 25.11
N GLY A 92 -15.57 -4.31 26.42
CA GLY A 92 -16.34 -3.28 27.11
C GLY A 92 -17.80 -3.25 26.69
N ARG A 93 -18.48 -2.15 27.02
CA ARG A 93 -19.93 -2.02 26.77
C ARG A 93 -20.23 -2.09 25.27
N GLU A 94 -20.99 -3.12 24.89
CA GLU A 94 -21.41 -3.38 23.50
C GLU A 94 -20.23 -3.62 22.54
N GLY A 95 -19.05 -4.03 23.03
CA GLY A 95 -17.91 -4.39 22.17
C GLY A 95 -17.26 -3.21 21.42
N ARG A 96 -17.50 -1.97 21.86
CA ARG A 96 -17.03 -0.75 21.19
C ARG A 96 -15.54 -0.51 21.36
N GLU A 97 -14.96 -0.96 22.47
CA GLU A 97 -13.54 -0.78 22.75
C GLU A 97 -12.74 -1.84 22.02
N SER A 98 -11.58 -1.45 21.47
CA SER A 98 -10.74 -2.37 20.70
C SER A 98 -9.63 -2.89 21.58
N MET A 99 -9.47 -4.21 21.62
CA MET A 99 -8.38 -4.89 22.32
C MET A 99 -7.60 -5.73 21.31
N LEU A 100 -6.29 -5.81 21.52
CA LEU A 100 -5.39 -6.60 20.67
C LEU A 100 -5.78 -8.09 20.69
N ALA A 101 -5.84 -8.69 19.50
CA ALA A 101 -6.16 -10.10 19.32
C ALA A 101 -5.09 -10.87 18.57
N ARG A 102 -4.45 -10.24 17.58
CA ARG A 102 -3.28 -10.76 16.86
C ARG A 102 -2.38 -9.60 16.47
N VAL A 103 -1.07 -9.81 16.51
CA VAL A 103 -0.09 -8.87 15.96
C VAL A 103 0.86 -9.60 15.05
N SER A 104 1.10 -9.02 13.88
CA SER A 104 2.04 -9.52 12.89
C SER A 104 3.07 -8.45 12.58
N ILE A 105 4.36 -8.84 12.56
CA ILE A 105 5.48 -8.00 12.16
C ILE A 105 6.24 -8.71 11.05
N VAL A 106 6.56 -7.95 10.00
CA VAL A 106 7.36 -8.42 8.87
C VAL A 106 8.59 -7.56 8.69
N ASN A 107 9.66 -8.16 8.18
CA ASN A 107 10.88 -7.46 7.85
C ASN A 107 10.76 -6.69 6.52
N GLN A 108 11.81 -5.99 6.11
CA GLN A 108 11.83 -5.17 4.89
C GLN A 108 11.58 -5.97 3.60
N HIS A 109 11.83 -7.28 3.63
CA HIS A 109 11.65 -8.18 2.51
C HIS A 109 10.27 -8.86 2.50
N GLY A 110 9.44 -8.61 3.52
CA GLY A 110 8.12 -9.22 3.69
C GLY A 110 8.12 -10.54 4.46
N HIS A 111 9.27 -11.02 4.94
CA HIS A 111 9.31 -12.22 5.78
C HIS A 111 8.68 -11.93 7.15
N CYS A 112 7.78 -12.80 7.59
CA CYS A 112 7.18 -12.72 8.91
C CYS A 112 8.24 -13.05 9.97
N VAL A 113 8.44 -12.11 10.89
CA VAL A 113 9.42 -12.23 11.99
C VAL A 113 8.75 -12.34 13.36
N TYR A 114 7.46 -12.03 13.43
CA TYR A 114 6.65 -12.16 14.63
C TYR A 114 5.18 -12.27 14.22
N ASP A 115 4.48 -13.30 14.67
CA ASP A 115 3.04 -13.49 14.43
C ASP A 115 2.44 -14.28 15.58
N HIS A 116 1.64 -13.60 16.40
CA HIS A 116 1.06 -14.21 17.58
C HIS A 116 -0.36 -13.70 17.83
N PHE A 117 -1.25 -14.65 18.11
CA PHE A 117 -2.50 -14.36 18.80
C PHE A 117 -2.23 -14.03 20.27
N VAL A 118 -3.10 -13.20 20.84
CA VAL A 118 -2.93 -12.62 22.17
C VAL A 118 -4.10 -12.98 23.06
N ARG A 119 -3.80 -13.45 24.26
CA ARG A 119 -4.82 -13.76 25.26
C ARG A 119 -5.55 -12.47 25.67
N PRO A 120 -6.89 -12.47 25.66
CA PRO A 120 -7.71 -11.35 26.09
C PRO A 120 -7.42 -10.95 27.53
N MET A 121 -7.33 -9.64 27.79
CA MET A 121 -7.28 -9.09 29.16
C MET A 121 -8.67 -8.86 29.75
N GLU A 122 -9.68 -8.80 28.89
CA GLU A 122 -11.09 -8.59 29.22
C GLU A 122 -11.98 -9.57 28.47
N GLU A 123 -13.23 -9.70 28.88
CA GLU A 123 -14.20 -10.53 28.17
C GLU A 123 -14.45 -9.97 26.76
N VAL A 124 -14.29 -10.84 25.76
CA VAL A 124 -14.54 -10.49 24.36
C VAL A 124 -16.05 -10.54 24.10
N VAL A 125 -16.62 -9.39 23.79
CA VAL A 125 -18.05 -9.22 23.46
C VAL A 125 -18.30 -9.44 21.97
N ASP A 126 -17.37 -9.01 21.11
CA ASP A 126 -17.46 -9.19 19.66
C ASP A 126 -16.09 -9.54 19.08
N TYR A 127 -15.96 -10.72 18.46
CA TYR A 127 -14.71 -11.13 17.83
C TYR A 127 -14.39 -10.37 16.55
N ARG A 128 -15.37 -9.68 15.96
CA ARG A 128 -15.25 -8.96 14.68
C ARG A 128 -14.74 -9.86 13.54
N THR A 129 -14.98 -11.17 13.68
CA THR A 129 -14.53 -12.26 12.82
C THR A 129 -14.57 -11.96 11.32
N LYS A 130 -15.66 -11.36 10.83
CA LYS A 130 -15.83 -11.03 9.40
C LYS A 130 -14.75 -10.07 8.87
N VAL A 131 -14.18 -9.27 9.76
CA VAL A 131 -13.08 -8.34 9.47
C VAL A 131 -11.78 -8.93 9.97
N SER A 132 -11.67 -9.28 11.25
CA SER A 132 -10.40 -9.64 11.90
C SER A 132 -9.88 -11.04 11.58
N GLY A 133 -10.73 -11.94 11.10
CA GLY A 133 -10.44 -13.38 11.00
C GLY A 133 -10.30 -14.12 12.33
N VAL A 134 -10.35 -13.42 13.46
CA VAL A 134 -10.13 -14.00 14.79
C VAL A 134 -11.35 -14.81 15.26
N ARG A 135 -11.08 -15.96 15.87
CA ARG A 135 -12.04 -16.82 16.56
C ARG A 135 -11.66 -17.01 18.03
N LYS A 136 -12.62 -17.49 18.82
CA LYS A 136 -12.41 -17.79 20.25
C LYS A 136 -11.23 -18.73 20.51
N HIS A 137 -11.12 -19.81 19.75
CA HIS A 137 -10.05 -20.80 19.93
C HIS A 137 -8.65 -20.26 19.62
N ASP A 138 -8.54 -19.25 18.75
CA ASP A 138 -7.26 -18.59 18.45
C ASP A 138 -6.71 -17.87 19.69
N LEU A 139 -7.61 -17.33 20.52
CA LEU A 139 -7.29 -16.51 21.68
C LEU A 139 -7.04 -17.33 22.95
N GLU A 140 -7.65 -18.52 23.05
CA GLU A 140 -7.47 -19.44 24.18
C GLU A 140 -6.01 -19.85 24.36
N ASN A 141 -5.31 -20.11 23.25
CA ASN A 141 -3.90 -20.47 23.21
C ASN A 141 -2.96 -19.28 22.92
N GLY A 142 -3.51 -18.06 22.93
CA GLY A 142 -2.74 -16.85 22.68
C GLY A 142 -1.67 -16.59 23.75
N LYS A 143 -0.61 -15.87 23.35
CA LYS A 143 0.42 -15.38 24.28
C LYS A 143 -0.18 -14.33 25.22
N GLU A 144 0.35 -14.24 26.44
CA GLU A 144 -0.06 -13.19 27.37
C GLU A 144 0.27 -11.80 26.84
N PHE A 145 -0.68 -10.86 26.99
CA PHE A 145 -0.55 -9.49 26.47
C PHE A 145 0.76 -8.82 26.91
N ALA A 146 1.14 -8.95 28.18
CA ALA A 146 2.37 -8.33 28.71
C ALA A 146 3.64 -8.85 28.02
N VAL A 147 3.68 -10.15 27.69
CA VAL A 147 4.80 -10.76 26.95
C VAL A 147 4.84 -10.21 25.53
N VAL A 148 3.69 -10.20 24.85
CA VAL A 148 3.58 -9.68 23.48
C VAL A 148 3.97 -8.21 23.41
N GLN A 149 3.46 -7.39 24.32
CA GLN A 149 3.79 -5.97 24.39
C GLN A 149 5.29 -5.74 24.56
N LYS A 150 5.93 -6.50 25.45
CA LYS A 150 7.39 -6.42 25.66
C LYS A 150 8.15 -6.84 24.41
N GLU A 151 7.85 -8.00 23.83
CA GLU A 151 8.52 -8.54 22.64
C GLU A 151 8.36 -7.59 21.44
N VAL A 152 7.15 -7.06 21.21
CA VAL A 152 6.89 -6.06 20.17
C VAL A 152 7.69 -4.79 20.44
N GLY A 153 7.71 -4.28 21.67
CA GLY A 153 8.49 -3.11 22.04
C GLY A 153 9.99 -3.26 21.75
N GLU A 154 10.56 -4.42 22.07
CA GLU A 154 11.97 -4.76 21.79
C GLU A 154 12.24 -4.86 20.29
N ILE A 155 11.33 -5.45 19.52
CA ILE A 155 11.41 -5.51 18.06
C ILE A 155 11.39 -4.10 17.46
N LEU A 156 10.48 -3.23 17.90
CA LEU A 156 10.33 -1.89 17.35
C LEU A 156 11.45 -0.91 17.73
N GLN A 157 12.20 -1.20 18.80
CA GLN A 157 13.22 -0.29 19.32
C GLN A 157 14.31 0.03 18.28
N GLY A 158 14.50 1.32 18.00
CA GLY A 158 15.53 1.82 17.08
C GLY A 158 15.30 1.48 15.61
N ARG A 159 14.09 1.07 15.24
CA ARG A 159 13.72 0.71 13.86
C ARG A 159 12.74 1.71 13.26
N ILE A 160 12.68 1.71 11.94
CA ILE A 160 11.64 2.39 11.18
C ILE A 160 10.40 1.50 11.19
N LEU A 161 9.30 2.02 11.74
CA LEU A 161 8.00 1.36 11.71
C LEU A 161 7.17 1.81 10.51
N VAL A 162 6.83 0.86 9.65
CA VAL A 162 5.90 1.04 8.53
C VAL A 162 4.54 0.48 8.93
N GLY A 163 3.46 1.15 8.55
CA GLY A 163 2.11 0.71 8.89
C GLY A 163 1.03 1.36 8.03
N HIS A 164 -0.23 0.95 8.20
CA HIS A 164 -1.38 1.57 7.55
C HIS A 164 -2.38 2.01 8.62
N ALA A 165 -2.48 3.31 8.87
CA ALA A 165 -3.23 3.85 10.01
C ALA A 165 -2.73 3.34 11.38
N ILE A 166 -1.39 3.16 11.46
CA ILE A 166 -0.62 2.51 12.54
C ILE A 166 -0.88 3.03 13.96
N GLN A 167 -1.53 4.19 14.08
CA GLN A 167 -1.92 4.74 15.37
C GLN A 167 -2.87 3.80 16.12
N HIS A 168 -3.76 3.11 15.41
CA HIS A 168 -4.72 2.18 16.02
C HIS A 168 -4.00 0.97 16.65
N ASP A 169 -3.04 0.41 15.93
CA ASP A 169 -2.20 -0.71 16.38
C ASP A 169 -1.38 -0.33 17.61
N LEU A 170 -0.69 0.81 17.55
CA LEU A 170 0.12 1.32 18.66
C LEU A 170 -0.73 1.61 19.90
N GLN A 171 -1.98 2.06 19.72
CA GLN A 171 -2.91 2.33 20.81
C GLN A 171 -3.33 1.04 21.53
N VAL A 172 -3.71 -0.02 20.80
CA VAL A 172 -4.11 -1.29 21.44
C VAL A 172 -2.95 -2.07 22.04
N LEU A 173 -1.72 -1.80 21.58
CA LEU A 173 -0.49 -2.29 22.19
C LEU A 173 -0.04 -1.46 23.40
N TYR A 174 -0.59 -0.27 23.61
CA TYR A 174 -0.10 0.74 24.57
C TYR A 174 1.40 1.06 24.41
N ILE A 175 1.89 1.10 23.17
CA ILE A 175 3.30 1.39 22.86
C ILE A 175 3.41 2.71 22.08
N GLY A 176 4.39 3.54 22.43
CA GLY A 176 4.77 4.72 21.66
C GLY A 176 5.89 4.42 20.66
N HIS A 177 5.88 5.08 19.51
CA HIS A 177 6.99 5.04 18.56
C HIS A 177 7.37 6.45 18.09
N PRO A 178 8.66 6.79 17.91
CA PRO A 178 9.06 8.14 17.52
C PRO A 178 8.42 8.55 16.19
N LYS A 179 7.76 9.72 16.15
CA LYS A 179 7.04 10.19 14.94
C LYS A 179 7.94 10.30 13.69
N LYS A 180 9.23 10.59 13.88
CA LYS A 180 10.24 10.63 12.81
C LYS A 180 10.59 9.25 12.24
N GLU A 181 10.27 8.20 13.00
CA GLU A 181 10.53 6.80 12.65
C GLU A 181 9.30 6.09 12.06
N ILE A 182 8.11 6.71 12.12
CA ILE A 182 6.87 6.19 11.53
C ILE A 182 6.72 6.50 10.04
N ARG A 183 6.43 5.49 9.23
CA ARG A 183 6.08 5.55 7.80
C ARG A 183 4.66 5.01 7.62
N ASP A 184 3.67 5.86 7.84
CA ASP A 184 2.26 5.51 7.71
C ASP A 184 1.77 5.70 6.26
N THR A 185 1.45 4.58 5.60
CA THR A 185 1.02 4.54 4.19
C THR A 185 -0.34 5.23 4.00
N SER A 186 -1.24 5.18 4.98
CA SER A 186 -2.55 5.87 4.91
C SER A 186 -2.39 7.41 4.85
N ARG A 187 -1.26 7.92 5.37
CA ARG A 187 -0.97 9.36 5.47
C ARG A 187 -0.01 9.85 4.39
N TYR A 188 0.61 8.97 3.62
CA TYR A 188 1.59 9.36 2.62
C TYR A 188 0.92 10.17 1.50
N LYS A 189 1.47 11.35 1.18
CA LYS A 189 0.83 12.33 0.28
C LYS A 189 0.51 11.73 -1.09
N ARG A 190 1.42 10.91 -1.64
CA ARG A 190 1.22 10.28 -2.96
C ARG A 190 0.09 9.26 -2.93
N PHE A 191 0.01 8.44 -1.88
CA PHE A 191 -1.06 7.47 -1.72
C PHE A 191 -2.41 8.15 -1.51
N ARG A 192 -2.47 9.27 -0.80
CA ARG A 192 -3.72 10.06 -0.69
C ARG A 192 -4.18 10.64 -2.03
N GLN A 193 -3.29 10.90 -2.99
CA GLN A 193 -3.71 11.39 -4.31
C GLN A 193 -4.54 10.35 -5.08
N VAL A 194 -4.31 9.06 -4.81
CA VAL A 194 -5.09 7.92 -5.34
C VAL A 194 -6.58 8.01 -4.96
N THR A 195 -6.89 8.69 -3.86
CA THR A 195 -8.24 8.89 -3.31
C THR A 195 -8.63 10.37 -3.24
N ASN A 196 -8.13 11.19 -4.17
CA ASN A 196 -8.44 12.62 -4.28
C ASN A 196 -8.19 13.39 -2.97
N GLY A 197 -7.15 13.00 -2.23
CA GLY A 197 -6.79 13.57 -0.94
C GLY A 197 -7.47 12.93 0.26
N ARG A 198 -8.45 12.04 0.11
CA ARG A 198 -8.99 11.27 1.25
C ARG A 198 -7.99 10.21 1.73
N THR A 199 -8.18 9.67 2.92
CA THR A 199 -7.39 8.52 3.40
C THR A 199 -7.77 7.29 2.58
N PRO A 200 -6.84 6.66 1.85
CA PRO A 200 -7.12 5.46 1.10
C PRO A 200 -7.16 4.23 2.02
N SER A 201 -7.95 3.22 1.68
CA SER A 201 -7.86 1.91 2.33
C SER A 201 -6.65 1.13 1.83
N LEU A 202 -6.12 0.23 2.65
CA LEU A 202 -5.05 -0.68 2.26
C LEU A 202 -5.45 -1.51 1.03
N LYS A 203 -6.65 -2.10 1.04
CA LYS A 203 -7.22 -2.81 -0.11
C LYS A 203 -7.13 -2.02 -1.42
N LYS A 204 -7.55 -0.75 -1.41
CA LYS A 204 -7.51 0.11 -2.61
C LYS A 204 -6.08 0.43 -3.03
N LEU A 205 -5.19 0.72 -2.08
CA LEU A 205 -3.78 0.98 -2.40
C LEU A 205 -3.10 -0.24 -2.98
N SER A 206 -3.27 -1.41 -2.37
CA SER A 206 -2.65 -2.65 -2.84
C SER A 206 -3.11 -2.99 -4.26
N ALA A 207 -4.41 -2.88 -4.54
CA ALA A 207 -4.94 -3.12 -5.89
C ALA A 207 -4.38 -2.12 -6.92
N GLN A 208 -4.39 -0.82 -6.61
CA GLN A 208 -4.04 0.21 -7.62
C GLN A 208 -2.54 0.46 -7.77
N VAL A 209 -1.75 0.21 -6.73
CA VAL A 209 -0.31 0.51 -6.70
C VAL A 209 0.52 -0.75 -6.88
N LEU A 210 0.10 -1.87 -6.26
CA LEU A 210 0.84 -3.13 -6.32
C LEU A 210 0.26 -4.10 -7.36
N GLY A 211 -0.97 -3.90 -7.81
CA GLY A 211 -1.68 -4.89 -8.63
C GLY A 211 -2.10 -6.13 -7.84
N VAL A 212 -2.14 -6.06 -6.50
CA VAL A 212 -2.43 -7.21 -5.63
C VAL A 212 -3.73 -6.97 -4.88
N SER A 213 -4.65 -7.93 -4.96
CA SER A 213 -5.83 -7.96 -4.11
C SER A 213 -5.49 -8.46 -2.71
N VAL A 214 -5.85 -7.68 -1.70
CA VAL A 214 -5.78 -8.05 -0.28
C VAL A 214 -7.14 -7.77 0.37
N GLN A 215 -7.40 -8.37 1.54
CA GLN A 215 -8.68 -8.19 2.26
C GLN A 215 -9.90 -8.56 1.39
N GLU A 216 -9.81 -9.69 0.65
CA GLU A 216 -10.93 -10.21 -0.16
C GLU A 216 -12.00 -10.92 0.68
N GLY A 217 -11.66 -11.29 1.91
CA GLY A 217 -12.58 -11.81 2.92
C GLY A 217 -12.15 -11.33 4.30
N GLU A 218 -11.95 -12.29 5.21
CA GLU A 218 -11.35 -12.02 6.51
C GLU A 218 -9.93 -11.49 6.34
N HIS A 219 -9.53 -10.55 7.19
CA HIS A 219 -8.21 -9.97 7.15
C HIS A 219 -7.17 -10.96 7.68
N ASN A 220 -5.94 -10.73 7.24
CA ASN A 220 -4.78 -11.45 7.69
C ASN A 220 -3.67 -10.43 7.93
N SER A 221 -3.44 -10.10 9.20
CA SER A 221 -2.40 -9.14 9.59
C SER A 221 -1.02 -9.41 9.01
N VAL A 222 -0.62 -10.67 8.72
CA VAL A 222 0.65 -10.93 8.03
C VAL A 222 0.59 -10.39 6.60
N GLN A 223 -0.46 -10.72 5.83
CA GLN A 223 -0.65 -10.23 4.46
C GLN A 223 -0.74 -8.69 4.43
N ASP A 224 -1.45 -8.09 5.38
CA ASP A 224 -1.65 -6.64 5.44
C ASP A 224 -0.35 -5.91 5.81
N ALA A 225 0.45 -6.44 6.74
CA ALA A 225 1.79 -5.95 7.03
C ALA A 225 2.74 -6.09 5.82
N GLN A 226 2.65 -7.20 5.07
CA GLN A 226 3.43 -7.43 3.85
C GLN A 226 3.06 -6.42 2.75
N ALA A 227 1.77 -6.22 2.49
CA ALA A 227 1.27 -5.26 1.52
C ALA A 227 1.72 -3.83 1.88
N THR A 228 1.62 -3.47 3.15
CA THR A 228 2.10 -2.18 3.66
C THR A 228 3.61 -2.01 3.48
N MET A 229 4.41 -3.03 3.83
CA MET A 229 5.86 -3.00 3.60
C MET A 229 6.20 -2.84 2.12
N ARG A 230 5.45 -3.51 1.25
CA ARG A 230 5.64 -3.46 -0.20
C ARG A 230 5.33 -2.07 -0.76
N LEU A 231 4.23 -1.46 -0.33
CA LEU A 231 3.89 -0.07 -0.66
C LEU A 231 5.01 0.89 -0.25
N TYR A 232 5.52 0.76 0.98
CA TYR A 232 6.65 1.58 1.43
C TYR A 232 7.90 1.35 0.57
N THR A 233 8.29 0.11 0.35
CA THR A 233 9.52 -0.25 -0.38
C THR A 233 9.49 0.27 -1.81
N MET A 234 8.34 0.21 -2.49
CA MET A 234 8.16 0.73 -3.84
C MET A 234 8.45 2.24 -3.96
N TYR A 235 8.18 3.02 -2.90
CA TYR A 235 8.39 4.48 -2.88
C TYR A 235 9.46 4.92 -1.88
N ARG A 236 10.26 3.99 -1.33
CA ARG A 236 11.19 4.25 -0.23
C ARG A 236 12.15 5.40 -0.53
N LYS A 237 12.77 5.39 -1.71
CA LYS A 237 13.75 6.41 -2.11
C LYS A 237 13.12 7.81 -2.08
N GLN A 238 11.94 7.97 -2.68
CA GLN A 238 11.25 9.24 -2.74
C GLN A 238 10.70 9.66 -1.38
N TRP A 239 10.12 8.73 -0.62
CA TRP A 239 9.59 8.97 0.71
C TRP A 239 10.68 9.44 1.67
N GLU A 240 11.80 8.73 1.75
CA GLU A 240 12.90 9.10 2.66
C GLU A 240 13.56 10.43 2.25
N LYS A 241 13.66 10.72 0.95
CA LYS A 241 14.11 12.03 0.46
C LYS A 241 13.17 13.16 0.91
N GLU A 242 11.85 12.98 0.76
CA GLU A 242 10.85 13.96 1.17
C GLU A 242 10.86 14.21 2.69
N ILE A 243 11.11 13.18 3.51
CA ILE A 243 11.29 13.33 4.96
C ILE A 243 12.56 14.14 5.26
N LYS A 244 13.70 13.74 4.69
CA LYS A 244 14.99 14.44 4.89
C LYS A 244 14.91 15.91 4.50
N GLU A 245 14.23 16.24 3.41
CA GLU A 245 14.04 17.62 2.96
C GLU A 245 13.19 18.47 3.90
N LYS A 246 12.19 17.87 4.56
CA LYS A 246 11.35 18.56 5.57
C LYS A 246 12.09 18.80 6.88
N THR A 247 13.01 17.91 7.24
CA THR A 247 13.78 18.00 8.49
C THR A 247 14.98 18.94 8.42
N LYS A 248 15.36 19.44 7.23
CA LYS A 248 16.48 20.39 7.09
C LYS A 248 16.16 21.71 7.82
N PRO A 249 16.97 22.14 8.80
CA PRO A 249 16.78 23.42 9.47
C PRO A 249 17.06 24.54 8.45
N GLY A 250 16.03 25.28 8.03
CA GLY A 250 16.19 26.41 7.11
C GLY A 250 14.98 26.73 6.23
N ARG A 251 14.00 25.81 6.08
CA ARG A 251 12.75 26.09 5.33
C ARG A 251 11.62 26.49 6.29
N LYS A 252 11.72 27.69 6.88
CA LYS A 252 10.50 28.41 7.30
C LYS A 252 9.81 28.94 6.03
N ASN A 253 8.51 28.69 5.92
CA ASN A 253 7.68 28.94 4.75
C ASN A 253 7.85 30.34 4.13
N LYS A 254 8.35 30.42 2.88
CA LYS A 254 7.97 31.50 1.97
C LYS A 254 6.63 31.13 1.34
N SER A 255 5.53 31.43 2.02
CA SER A 255 4.20 31.27 1.44
C SER A 255 3.37 32.54 1.67
N HIS A 256 3.00 33.18 0.55
CA HIS A 256 2.00 34.24 0.38
C HIS A 256 2.40 35.70 0.66
N LYS A 257 3.31 36.27 -0.15
CA LYS A 257 3.20 37.69 -0.52
C LYS A 257 2.39 37.75 -1.82
N LYS A 258 1.08 37.91 -1.69
CA LYS A 258 0.16 38.19 -2.80
C LYS A 258 0.68 39.44 -3.49
N LYS A 259 1.08 39.34 -4.77
CA LYS A 259 1.35 40.50 -5.63
C LYS A 259 0.06 41.31 -5.69
N LYS A 260 -0.03 42.40 -4.92
CA LYS A 260 -0.81 43.57 -5.33
C LYS A 260 0.04 44.22 -6.42
N MET A 261 -0.34 44.04 -7.68
CA MET A 261 0.09 44.97 -8.72
C MET A 261 -0.78 46.20 -8.55
N ASP A 262 -0.15 47.26 -8.08
CA ASP A 262 -0.69 48.61 -8.11
C ASP A 262 -0.82 49.01 -9.58
N ASN A 263 -2.07 49.20 -10.03
CA ASN A 263 -2.34 49.80 -11.32
C ASN A 263 -2.40 51.31 -11.11
N LYS A 264 -1.33 52.02 -11.48
CA LYS A 264 -1.28 53.48 -11.50
C LYS A 264 -0.91 53.97 -12.90
N ASN A 265 -1.77 54.87 -13.39
CA ASN A 265 -1.59 55.93 -14.38
C ASN A 265 -2.08 55.68 -15.81
N LEU A 266 -3.15 56.39 -16.18
CA LEU A 266 -3.18 57.47 -17.20
C LEU A 266 -4.60 58.09 -17.18
N THR A 267 -4.84 59.18 -16.44
CA THR A 267 -4.90 60.60 -16.87
C THR A 267 -5.70 60.90 -18.15
N ASP A 268 -6.80 61.63 -17.93
CA ASP A 268 -7.44 62.71 -18.71
C ASP A 268 -7.87 62.42 -20.17
N SER A 269 -9.13 62.63 -20.59
CA SER A 269 -9.76 63.96 -20.72
C SER A 269 -11.23 63.84 -21.17
N LYS A 270 -12.02 64.92 -20.94
CA LYS A 270 -13.30 65.36 -21.59
C LYS A 270 -14.64 65.12 -20.87
N THR A 271 -14.94 66.06 -19.96
CA THR A 271 -15.99 67.12 -20.06
C THR A 271 -17.44 66.82 -20.48
N ARG A 272 -18.37 67.21 -19.56
CA ARG A 272 -19.77 67.77 -19.75
C ARG A 272 -20.86 66.78 -20.24
N VAL A 273 -22.11 66.73 -19.75
CA VAL A 273 -23.09 67.77 -19.34
C VAL A 273 -24.15 67.17 -18.37
N VAL A 274 -24.56 67.99 -17.40
CA VAL A 274 -25.84 68.16 -16.64
C VAL A 274 -27.10 67.34 -17.01
N THR A 275 -27.81 66.81 -15.98
CA THR A 275 -29.24 67.04 -15.58
C THR A 275 -29.61 66.12 -14.38
N ARG A 276 -29.94 66.65 -13.19
CA ARG A 276 -31.25 66.99 -12.57
C ARG A 276 -32.15 65.83 -12.10
N GLU A 277 -32.34 65.79 -10.77
CA GLU A 277 -33.54 65.51 -9.93
C GLU A 277 -34.31 64.17 -10.12
N THR A 278 -34.53 63.36 -9.07
CA THR A 278 -35.61 63.49 -8.05
C THR A 278 -35.41 62.35 -6.99
N VAL A 279 -35.34 62.56 -5.66
CA VAL A 279 -36.37 62.89 -4.63
C VAL A 279 -37.05 61.66 -3.97
N ILE A 280 -36.61 61.34 -2.73
CA ILE A 280 -37.40 61.05 -1.47
C ILE A 280 -38.02 59.62 -1.29
N PRO A 281 -38.19 59.06 -0.04
CA PRO A 281 -37.19 58.35 0.78
C PRO A 281 -37.67 56.94 1.24
N SER A 282 -36.85 56.24 2.03
CA SER A 282 -37.23 54.98 2.68
C SER A 282 -37.71 55.23 4.11
N SER A 283 -38.95 54.84 4.41
CA SER A 283 -39.46 54.72 5.78
C SER A 283 -40.43 53.55 5.89
N LEU A 284 -40.04 52.48 6.60
CA LEU A 284 -40.84 51.51 7.38
C LEU A 284 -39.90 50.32 7.66
N LEU A 285 -39.26 50.28 8.82
CA LEU A 285 -39.71 49.57 10.04
C LEU A 285 -39.88 48.06 9.77
N GLU A 286 -38.88 47.26 10.09
CA GLU A 286 -38.68 46.60 11.41
C GLU A 286 -39.72 45.51 11.73
N ARG A 287 -39.15 44.31 12.00
CA ARG A 287 -39.66 43.17 12.78
C ARG A 287 -40.69 42.30 12.03
N ASP A 288 -40.58 40.96 12.04
CA ASP A 288 -40.03 40.04 13.06
C ASP A 288 -38.92 39.11 12.56
#